data_AF-A0A7C7IK05-F1
#
_entry.id   AF-A0A7C7IK05-F1
#
_cell.length_a   1.000
_cell.length_b   1.000
_cell.length_c   1.000
_cell.angle_alpha   90.00
_cell.angle_beta   90.00
_cell.angle_gamma   90.00
#
_symmetry.space_group_name_H-M   'P 1'
#
loop_
_entity.id
_entity.type
_entity.pdbx_description
1 polymer ?
#
loop_
_entity_poly.entity_id
_entity_poly.type
_entity_poly.pdbx_seq_one_letter_code
_entity_poly.pdbx_strand_id
1 'polypeptide(L)' 'MHELIKNSATEIRNKLINKEVKPTELVEISLDRIKEVDPVINAMPTLCPERAMEHAKKNRIS' A
#
# COMPACT_ATOMS: atom_id res chain seq x y z
N MET A 1 11.59 6.62 3.83
CA MET A 1 11.30 5.20 3.48
C MET A 1 10.59 4.52 4.64
N HIS A 2 9.38 3.98 4.42
CA HIS A 2 8.59 3.32 5.47
C HIS A 2 9.02 1.86 5.67
N GLU A 3 9.14 1.39 6.92
CA GLU A 3 9.55 0.01 7.23
C GLU A 3 8.57 -1.05 6.70
N LEU A 4 7.28 -0.71 6.59
CA LEU A 4 6.24 -1.61 6.08
C LEU A 4 6.47 -2.05 4.62
N ILE A 5 7.23 -1.29 3.84
CA ILE A 5 7.51 -1.59 2.42
C ILE A 5 8.48 -2.78 2.30
N LYS A 6 9.24 -3.07 3.37
CA LYS A 6 10.17 -4.21 3.42
C LYS A 6 9.47 -5.51 3.84
N ASN A 7 8.25 -5.43 4.35
CA ASN A 7 7.52 -6.60 4.83
C ASN A 7 7.02 -7.47 3.67
N SER A 8 7.00 -8.78 3.89
CA SER A 8 6.36 -9.72 2.99
C SER A 8 4.84 -9.57 3.01
N ALA A 9 4.17 -10.06 1.96
CA ALA A 9 2.71 -10.08 1.89
C ALA A 9 2.06 -10.79 3.10
N THR A 10 2.67 -11.88 3.59
CA THR A 10 2.17 -12.63 4.76
C THR A 10 2.27 -11.81 6.04
N GLU A 11 3.37 -11.09 6.24
CA GLU A 11 3.53 -10.21 7.41
C GLU A 11 2.51 -9.07 7.38
N ILE A 12 2.33 -8.42 6.23
CA ILE A 12 1.33 -7.37 6.06
C ILE A 12 -0.09 -7.91 6.31
N ARG A 13 -0.41 -9.11 5.81
CA ARG A 13 -1.69 -9.77 6.10
C ARG A 13 -1.91 -9.97 7.59
N ASN A 14 -0.90 -10.48 8.31
CA ASN A 14 -0.99 -10.69 9.75
C ASN A 14 -1.22 -9.36 10.50
N LYS A 15 -0.49 -8.31 10.12
CA LYS A 15 -0.69 -6.96 10.67
C LYS A 15 -2.09 -6.41 10.42
N LEU A 16 -2.66 -6.65 9.23
CA LEU A 16 -4.02 -6.25 8.89
C LEU A 16 -5.08 -6.98 9.72
N ILE A 17 -4.92 -8.30 9.92
CA ILE A 17 -5.82 -9.11 10.75
C ILE A 17 -5.73 -8.68 12.22
N ASN A 18 -4.53 -8.41 12.70
CA ASN A 18 -4.28 -7.90 14.05
C ASN A 18 -4.68 -6.42 14.23
N LYS A 19 -5.15 -5.74 13.17
CA LYS A 19 -5.50 -4.32 13.15
C LYS A 19 -4.37 -3.37 13.55
N GLU A 20 -3.12 -3.82 13.38
CA GLU A 20 -1.92 -3.00 13.61
C GLU A 20 -1.74 -1.91 12.55
N VAL A 21 -2.27 -2.15 11.34
CA VAL A 21 -2.22 -1.22 10.20
C VAL A 21 -3.58 -1.20 9.50
N LYS A 22 -3.92 -0.09 8.85
CA LYS A 22 -5.15 0.02 8.05
C LYS A 22 -4.89 -0.26 6.57
N PRO A 23 -5.84 -0.87 5.83
CA PRO A 23 -5.71 -1.02 4.38
C PRO A 23 -5.46 0.31 3.65
N THR A 24 -6.11 1.40 4.09
CA THR A 24 -5.96 2.73 3.49
C THR A 24 -4.57 3.31 3.71
N GLU A 25 -4.02 3.11 4.91
CA GLU A 25 -2.66 3.53 5.28
C GLU A 25 -1.60 2.81 4.42
N LEU A 26 -1.78 1.50 4.15
CA LEU A 26 -0.89 0.76 3.27
C LEU A 26 -0.91 1.29 1.83
N VAL A 27 -2.07 1.72 1.33
CA VAL A 27 -2.18 2.33 0.00
C VAL A 27 -1.46 3.66 -0.05
N GLU A 28 -1.63 4.52 0.97
CA GLU A 28 -0.94 5.81 1.07
C GLU A 28 0.59 5.63 1.09
N ILE A 29 1.09 4.74 1.94
CA ILE A 29 2.52 4.42 2.04
C ILE A 29 3.08 3.91 0.71
N SER A 30 2.31 3.09 0.00
CA SER A 30 2.73 2.55 -1.30
C SER A 30 2.79 3.65 -2.36
N LEU A 31 1.79 4.54 -2.40
CA LEU A 31 1.74 5.67 -3.33
C LEU A 31 2.88 6.66 -3.07
N ASP A 32 3.19 6.95 -1.82
CA ASP A 32 4.32 7.83 -1.46
C ASP A 32 5.64 7.24 -1.97
N ARG A 33 5.83 5.93 -1.82
CA ARG A 33 7.05 5.26 -2.30
C ARG A 33 7.15 5.19 -3.82
N ILE A 34 6.03 5.02 -4.50
CA ILE A 34 5.98 5.09 -5.96
C ILE A 34 6.37 6.50 -6.39
N LYS A 35 5.78 7.54 -5.79
CA LYS A 35 6.10 8.94 -6.10
C LYS A 35 7.58 9.28 -5.90
N GLU A 36 8.21 8.70 -4.88
CA GLU A 36 9.63 8.91 -4.57
C GLU A 36 10.57 8.30 -5.63
N VAL A 37 10.23 7.12 -6.18
CA VAL A 37 11.21 6.30 -6.93
C VAL A 37 10.84 6.05 -8.37
N ASP A 38 9.55 6.01 -8.70
CA ASP A 38 9.10 5.83 -10.07
C ASP A 38 9.66 6.87 -11.06
N PRO A 39 9.93 8.14 -10.70
CA PRO A 39 10.61 9.09 -11.60
C PRO A 39 12.01 8.64 -12.05
N VAL A 40 12.66 7.76 -11.29
CA VAL A 40 14.02 7.27 -11.58
C VAL A 40 13.99 5.95 -12.34
N ILE A 41 13.06 5.06 -12.00
CA ILE A 41 13.01 3.69 -12.55
C ILE A 41 11.98 3.52 -13.68
N ASN A 42 11.01 4.44 -13.78
CA ASN A 42 9.92 4.43 -14.75
C ASN A 42 9.22 3.06 -14.83
N ALA A 43 8.84 2.51 -13.68
CA ALA A 43 8.29 1.16 -13.57
C ALA A 43 6.75 1.14 -13.64
N MET A 44 6.09 2.24 -13.28
CA MET A 44 4.64 2.37 -13.22
C MET A 44 4.13 3.36 -14.29
N PRO A 45 3.89 2.91 -15.53
CA PRO A 45 3.42 3.80 -16.61
C PRO A 45 2.01 4.38 -16.36
N THR A 46 1.19 3.72 -15.53
CA THR A 46 -0.15 4.17 -15.17
C THR A 46 -0.38 4.00 -13.68
N LEU A 47 -0.91 5.04 -13.03
CA LEU A 47 -1.31 5.02 -11.62
C LEU A 47 -2.81 5.30 -11.48
N CYS A 48 -3.48 4.51 -10.65
CA CYS A 48 -4.91 4.67 -10.32
C CYS A 48 -5.14 4.80 -8.80
N PRO A 49 -4.70 5.91 -8.16
CA PRO A 49 -4.75 6.07 -6.69
C PRO A 49 -6.17 5.99 -6.14
N GLU A 50 -7.13 6.61 -6.83
CA GLU A 50 -8.53 6.70 -6.42
C GLU A 50 -9.17 5.31 -6.32
N ARG A 51 -8.97 4.48 -7.36
CA ARG A 51 -9.45 3.10 -7.39
C ARG A 51 -8.83 2.26 -6.29
N ALA A 52 -7.51 2.37 -6.08
CA ALA A 52 -6.83 1.65 -5.01
C ALA A 52 -7.40 2.03 -3.62
N MET A 53 -7.63 3.33 -3.40
CA MET A 53 -8.21 3.84 -2.17
C MET A 53 -9.67 3.40 -1.97
N GLU A 54 -10.47 3.34 -3.03
CA GLU A 54 -11.84 2.82 -2.97
C GLU A 54 -11.86 1.35 -2.54
N HIS A 55 -10.98 0.52 -3.10
CA HIS A 55 -10.83 -0.87 -2.69
C HIS A 55 -10.36 -1.01 -1.23
N ALA A 56 -9.40 -0.19 -0.80
CA ALA A 56 -8.93 -0.20 0.58
C ALA A 56 -10.03 0.16 1.58
N LYS A 57 -10.90 1.11 1.25
CA LYS A 57 -12.07 1.49 2.08
C LYS A 57 -13.13 0.38 2.14
N LYS A 58 -13.34 -0.34 1.04
CA LYS A 58 -14.31 -1.45 0.96
C LYS A 58 -13.80 -2.73 1.65
N ASN A 59 -12.48 -2.89 1.77
CA ASN A 59 -11.88 -4.10 2.32
C ASN A 59 -12.22 -4.28 3.80
N ARG A 60 -13.13 -5.23 4.07
CA ARG A 60 -13.37 -5.76 5.41
C ARG A 60 -12.49 -7.00 5.55
N ILE A 61 -11.39 -6.88 6.28
CA ILE A 61 -10.57 -8.04 6.65
C ILE A 61 -11.47 -8.95 7.51
N SER A 62 -11.87 -10.09 6.94
CA SER A 62 -12.69 -11.13 7.59
C SER A 62 -11.84 -12.02 8.50
#